data_AF-B9UNY5-F1
#
_entry.id   AF-B9UNY5-F1
#
_cell.length_a   1.000
_cell.length_b   1.000
_cell.length_c   1.000
_cell.angle_alpha   90.00
_cell.angle_beta   90.00
_cell.angle_gamma   90.00
#
_symmetry.space_group_name_H-M   'P 1'
#
loop_
_entity.id
_entity.type
_entity.pdbx_description
1 polymer ?
#
loop_
_entity_poly.entity_id
_entity_poly.type
_entity_poly.pdbx_seq_one_letter_code
_entity_poly.pdbx_strand_id
1 'polypeptide(L)'
;GSHTFSFINSDNERFWVKFHFKSQQGIKNLSDAEAAQVIGQDRESHQRDLLESIDNQDFPKWTLKVQIMPEADAATVPYNPFDLTKVWPHKDYPLIEVGEFELNRNPQNFFAEVEQSAFNPANVVPGISFSPDKMLQGRLFAYGDAQRYRLGVNHQHIPVNAPRCPVHSYHRDGAMRVDGNFGSTLGYEPNNEGQWAEQPDFAEPALNLDGAAAHWDHREDEDYFSQPGDLFRLMTAEQQAILFDNTARNLNGVPREIQLRHL
;
A
#
# COMPACT_ATOMS: atom_id res chain seq x y z
N GLY A 1 2.17 -1.13 -2.69
CA GLY A 1 3.23 -0.27 -3.24
C GLY A 1 4.56 -0.61 -2.63
N SER A 2 4.89 -0.03 -1.48
CA SER A 2 6.23 -0.09 -0.87
C SER A 2 6.67 -1.46 -0.35
N HIS A 3 5.79 -2.17 0.38
CA HIS A 3 6.11 -3.50 0.91
C HIS A 3 6.44 -4.48 -0.21
N THR A 4 7.20 -5.49 0.16
CA THR A 4 7.25 -6.72 -0.61
C THR A 4 5.90 -7.43 -0.49
N PHE A 5 5.32 -7.84 -1.59
CA PHE A 5 4.15 -8.72 -1.69
C PHE A 5 4.57 -10.04 -2.35
N SER A 6 3.64 -10.94 -2.62
CA SER A 6 3.88 -12.10 -3.48
C SER A 6 2.93 -12.17 -4.67
N PHE A 7 3.43 -12.73 -5.76
CA PHE A 7 2.63 -13.30 -6.83
C PHE A 7 2.63 -14.82 -6.73
N ILE A 8 1.51 -15.43 -7.15
CA ILE A 8 1.36 -16.87 -7.27
C ILE A 8 0.86 -17.16 -8.68
N ASN A 9 1.58 -17.99 -9.44
CA ASN A 9 1.23 -18.31 -10.82
C ASN A 9 0.30 -19.55 -10.92
N SER A 10 -0.02 -19.96 -12.14
CA SER A 10 -0.88 -21.13 -12.41
C SER A 10 -0.31 -22.47 -11.94
N ASP A 11 1.01 -22.55 -11.79
CA ASP A 11 1.72 -23.75 -11.33
C ASP A 11 1.93 -23.74 -9.81
N ASN A 12 1.27 -22.82 -9.10
CA ASN A 12 1.36 -22.60 -7.66
C ASN A 12 2.76 -22.22 -7.18
N GLU A 13 3.54 -21.55 -8.03
CA GLU A 13 4.88 -21.05 -7.71
C GLU A 13 4.80 -19.62 -7.16
N ARG A 14 5.53 -19.34 -6.07
CA ARG A 14 5.58 -18.03 -5.43
C ARG A 14 6.73 -17.18 -5.97
N PHE A 15 6.46 -15.90 -6.16
CA PHE A 15 7.44 -14.85 -6.45
C PHE A 15 7.23 -13.69 -5.51
N TRP A 16 8.29 -13.05 -5.02
CA TRP A 16 8.20 -11.79 -4.31
C TRP A 16 8.10 -10.62 -5.28
N VAL A 17 7.26 -9.62 -4.97
CA VAL A 17 6.98 -8.51 -5.88
C VAL A 17 6.96 -7.15 -5.17
N LYS A 18 7.49 -6.12 -5.85
CA LYS A 18 7.32 -4.70 -5.51
C LYS A 18 6.51 -4.00 -6.60
N PHE A 19 5.52 -3.19 -6.22
CA PHE A 19 4.68 -2.44 -7.17
C PHE A 19 5.11 -0.98 -7.28
N HIS A 20 5.30 -0.50 -8.51
CA HIS A 20 5.73 0.86 -8.83
C HIS A 20 4.73 1.53 -9.76
N PHE A 21 4.24 2.72 -9.39
CA PHE A 21 3.36 3.53 -10.23
C PHE A 21 4.12 4.78 -10.68
N LYS A 22 4.54 4.82 -11.95
CA LYS A 22 5.34 5.94 -12.50
C LYS A 22 4.42 6.94 -13.18
N SER A 23 4.38 8.17 -12.66
CA SER A 23 3.60 9.29 -13.22
C SER A 23 4.02 9.56 -14.66
N GLN A 24 3.05 9.68 -15.57
CA GLN A 24 3.31 10.07 -16.96
C GLN A 24 3.44 11.60 -17.12
N GLN A 25 3.04 12.38 -16.11
CA GLN A 25 3.12 13.85 -16.08
C GLN A 25 4.51 14.36 -15.62
N GLY A 26 5.40 13.44 -15.23
CA GLY A 26 6.70 13.75 -14.65
C GLY A 26 6.65 14.01 -13.14
N ILE A 27 7.81 14.35 -12.58
CA ILE A 27 7.96 14.73 -11.17
C ILE A 27 8.11 16.25 -11.09
N LYS A 28 7.22 16.88 -10.33
CA LYS A 28 7.25 18.32 -10.00
C LYS A 28 7.09 18.44 -8.50
N ASN A 29 7.84 19.36 -7.88
CA ASN A 29 7.86 19.56 -6.43
C ASN A 29 7.70 21.05 -6.14
N LEU A 30 7.30 21.37 -4.92
CA LEU A 30 7.30 22.73 -4.36
C LEU A 30 8.43 22.84 -3.33
N SER A 31 9.17 23.94 -3.34
CA SER A 31 10.02 24.33 -2.22
C SER A 31 9.17 24.73 -1.00
N ASP A 32 9.76 24.80 0.19
CA ASP A 32 9.04 25.19 1.40
C ASP A 32 8.42 26.59 1.29
N ALA A 33 9.09 27.53 0.61
CA ALA A 33 8.57 28.87 0.39
C ALA A 33 7.36 28.88 -0.56
N GLU A 34 7.43 28.14 -1.67
CA GLU A 34 6.32 28.00 -2.61
C GLU A 34 5.13 27.28 -1.96
N ALA A 35 5.39 26.19 -1.23
CA ALA A 35 4.37 25.45 -0.50
C ALA A 35 3.68 26.33 0.56
N ALA A 36 4.44 27.13 1.31
CA ALA A 36 3.87 28.06 2.29
C ALA A 36 2.98 29.13 1.62
N GLN A 37 3.37 29.64 0.45
CA GLN A 37 2.55 30.58 -0.31
C GLN A 37 1.27 29.92 -0.81
N VAL A 38 1.37 28.72 -1.39
CA VAL A 38 0.21 27.94 -1.86
C VAL A 38 -0.74 27.68 -0.70
N ILE A 39 -0.26 27.16 0.44
CA ILE A 39 -1.08 26.91 1.64
C ILE A 39 -1.66 28.23 2.18
N GLY A 40 -0.94 29.35 2.12
CA GLY A 40 -1.48 30.65 2.51
C GLY A 40 -2.71 31.06 1.68
N GLN A 41 -2.79 30.64 0.42
CA GLN A 41 -3.86 30.99 -0.51
C GLN A 41 -4.97 29.92 -0.55
N ASP A 42 -4.60 28.65 -0.69
CA ASP A 42 -5.50 27.52 -0.85
C ASP A 42 -5.01 26.26 -0.12
N ARG A 43 -5.73 25.88 0.94
CA ARG A 43 -5.44 24.65 1.71
C ARG A 43 -5.83 23.40 0.93
N GLU A 44 -6.69 23.54 -0.06
CA GLU A 44 -7.24 22.45 -0.85
C GLU A 44 -6.58 22.36 -2.24
N SER A 45 -5.40 22.98 -2.40
CA SER A 45 -4.73 23.15 -3.69
C SER A 45 -4.60 21.86 -4.51
N HIS A 46 -4.24 20.73 -3.89
CA HIS A 46 -4.12 19.44 -4.59
C HIS A 46 -5.49 18.80 -4.88
N GLN A 47 -6.50 19.03 -4.02
CA GLN A 47 -7.87 18.60 -4.30
C GLN A 47 -8.44 19.39 -5.49
N ARG A 48 -8.22 20.70 -5.53
CA ARG A 48 -8.59 21.57 -6.66
C ARG A 48 -7.89 21.12 -7.94
N ASP A 49 -6.57 20.96 -7.90
CA ASP A 49 -5.75 20.54 -9.05
C ASP A 49 -6.28 19.25 -9.67
N LEU A 50 -6.50 18.20 -8.87
CA LEU A 50 -7.02 16.93 -9.37
C LEU A 50 -8.45 17.05 -9.92
N LEU A 51 -9.34 17.74 -9.20
CA LEU A 51 -10.73 17.92 -9.59
C LEU A 51 -10.82 18.68 -10.92
N GLU A 52 -10.17 19.84 -11.02
CA GLU A 52 -10.17 20.70 -12.20
C GLU A 52 -9.47 20.03 -13.40
N SER A 53 -8.40 19.27 -13.18
CA SER A 53 -7.74 18.52 -14.26
C SER A 53 -8.72 17.51 -14.89
N ILE A 54 -9.44 16.74 -14.07
CA ILE A 54 -10.42 15.78 -14.54
C ILE A 54 -11.63 16.47 -15.20
N ASP A 55 -12.14 17.57 -14.62
CA ASP A 55 -13.25 18.34 -15.19
C ASP A 55 -12.91 18.97 -16.55
N ASN A 56 -11.62 19.23 -16.80
CA ASN A 56 -11.09 19.73 -18.07
C ASN A 56 -10.58 18.63 -19.01
N GLN A 57 -10.85 17.35 -18.71
CA GLN A 57 -10.42 16.18 -19.49
C GLN A 57 -8.89 16.02 -19.61
N ASP A 58 -8.11 16.64 -18.71
CA ASP A 58 -6.68 16.39 -18.55
C ASP A 58 -6.48 15.24 -17.55
N PHE A 59 -6.73 14.01 -18.02
CA PHE A 59 -6.75 12.83 -17.15
C PHE A 59 -5.33 12.40 -16.76
N PRO A 60 -4.94 12.45 -15.47
CA PRO A 60 -3.61 12.04 -15.05
C PRO A 60 -3.44 10.52 -15.18
N LYS A 61 -2.23 10.09 -15.59
CA LYS A 61 -1.90 8.69 -15.88
C LYS A 61 -0.68 8.18 -15.12
N TRP A 62 -0.67 6.89 -14.85
CA TRP A 62 0.49 6.20 -14.29
C TRP A 62 0.72 4.86 -14.99
N THR A 63 1.97 4.59 -15.31
CA THR A 63 2.40 3.26 -15.77
C THR A 63 2.73 2.39 -14.55
N LEU A 64 2.03 1.26 -14.42
CA LEU A 64 2.33 0.23 -13.44
C LEU A 64 3.53 -0.60 -13.92
N LYS A 65 4.53 -0.70 -13.05
CA LYS A 65 5.69 -1.57 -13.19
C LYS A 65 5.88 -2.43 -11.95
N VAL A 66 6.53 -3.56 -12.10
CA VAL A 66 6.85 -4.46 -10.99
C VAL A 66 8.32 -4.85 -10.99
N GLN A 67 8.89 -5.09 -9.81
CA GLN A 67 10.11 -5.89 -9.67
C GLN A 67 9.66 -7.29 -9.22
N ILE A 68 10.22 -8.34 -9.81
CA ILE A 68 9.88 -9.74 -9.49
C ILE A 68 11.15 -10.44 -9.04
N MET A 69 11.09 -11.05 -7.85
CA MET A 69 12.17 -11.82 -7.24
C MET A 69 11.66 -13.26 -7.02
N PRO A 70 12.33 -14.30 -7.57
CA PRO A 70 12.02 -15.70 -7.25
C PRO A 70 12.02 -15.95 -5.73
N GLU A 71 11.15 -16.83 -5.22
CA GLU A 71 11.03 -17.07 -3.77
C GLU A 71 12.37 -17.41 -3.10
N ALA A 72 13.18 -18.25 -3.76
CA ALA A 72 14.48 -18.70 -3.25
C ALA A 72 15.52 -17.58 -3.14
N ASP A 73 15.43 -16.54 -3.97
CA ASP A 73 16.43 -15.46 -4.01
C ASP A 73 16.41 -14.63 -2.73
N ALA A 74 15.27 -14.58 -2.03
CA ALA A 74 15.12 -13.85 -0.76
C ALA A 74 16.10 -14.33 0.33
N ALA A 75 16.58 -15.57 0.24
CA ALA A 75 17.59 -16.11 1.17
C ALA A 75 19.04 -15.78 0.77
N THR A 76 19.26 -15.18 -0.40
CA THR A 76 20.60 -14.99 -0.98
C THR A 76 20.99 -13.53 -1.20
N VAL A 77 20.01 -12.62 -1.24
CA VAL A 77 20.26 -11.19 -1.41
C VAL A 77 21.00 -10.59 -0.20
N PRO A 78 21.86 -9.57 -0.41
CA PRO A 78 22.70 -8.99 0.65
C PRO A 78 21.95 -7.99 1.55
N TYR A 79 20.66 -7.81 1.34
CA TYR A 79 19.79 -6.92 2.10
C TYR A 79 18.55 -7.70 2.54
N ASN A 80 17.92 -7.34 3.66
CA ASN A 80 16.65 -7.93 4.04
C ASN A 80 15.55 -7.55 3.00
N PRO A 81 15.03 -8.50 2.21
CA PRO A 81 14.07 -8.18 1.14
C PRO A 81 12.68 -7.81 1.68
N PHE A 82 12.44 -7.99 2.98
CA PHE A 82 11.19 -7.70 3.67
C PHE A 82 11.30 -6.52 4.65
N ASP A 83 12.44 -5.83 4.68
CA ASP A 83 12.60 -4.57 5.42
C ASP A 83 11.98 -3.42 4.62
N LEU A 84 10.94 -2.80 5.18
CA LEU A 84 10.24 -1.68 4.57
C LEU A 84 11.13 -0.43 4.38
N THR A 85 12.22 -0.31 5.14
CA THR A 85 13.16 0.80 5.04
C THR A 85 14.13 0.66 3.86
N LYS A 86 14.16 -0.52 3.22
CA LYS A 86 15.05 -0.84 2.10
C LYS A 86 14.30 -0.99 0.77
N VAL A 87 14.92 -0.51 -0.30
CA VAL A 87 14.52 -0.80 -1.67
C VAL A 87 15.29 -1.99 -2.23
N TRP A 88 14.73 -2.64 -3.25
CA TRP A 88 15.48 -3.58 -4.08
C TRP A 88 16.16 -2.78 -5.20
N PRO A 89 17.50 -2.81 -5.32
CA PRO A 89 18.19 -2.11 -6.39
C PRO A 89 17.62 -2.49 -7.75
N HIS A 90 17.26 -1.50 -8.58
CA HIS A 90 16.73 -1.77 -9.92
C HIS A 90 17.73 -2.50 -10.84
N LYS A 91 19.01 -2.48 -10.49
CA LYS A 91 20.04 -3.24 -11.20
C LYS A 91 19.89 -4.75 -10.98
N ASP A 92 19.49 -5.15 -9.78
CA ASP A 92 19.35 -6.56 -9.39
C ASP A 92 18.00 -7.09 -9.86
N TYR A 93 16.95 -6.29 -9.67
CA TYR A 93 15.59 -6.60 -10.12
C TYR A 93 15.04 -5.44 -10.95
N PRO A 94 15.18 -5.48 -12.29
CA PRO A 94 14.69 -4.44 -13.18
C PRO A 94 13.17 -4.26 -13.11
N LEU A 95 12.71 -3.05 -13.48
CA LEU A 95 11.29 -2.77 -13.60
C LEU A 95 10.71 -3.44 -14.85
N ILE A 96 9.71 -4.29 -14.66
CA ILE A 96 8.92 -4.94 -15.69
C ILE A 96 7.60 -4.18 -15.82
N GLU A 97 7.30 -3.71 -17.03
CA GLU A 97 6.05 -2.99 -17.29
C GLU A 97 4.86 -3.94 -17.34
N VAL A 98 3.74 -3.55 -16.74
CA VAL A 98 2.52 -4.38 -16.63
C VAL A 98 1.35 -3.75 -17.38
N GLY A 99 1.15 -2.44 -17.21
CA GLY A 99 0.03 -1.71 -17.81
C GLY A 99 -0.03 -0.27 -17.33
N GLU A 100 -1.16 0.39 -17.54
CA GLU A 100 -1.38 1.77 -17.09
C GLU A 100 -2.80 1.96 -16.55
N PHE A 101 -2.99 3.03 -15.77
CA PHE A 101 -4.31 3.51 -15.38
C PHE A 101 -4.38 5.02 -15.52
N GLU A 102 -5.59 5.53 -15.69
CA GLU A 102 -5.92 6.95 -15.70
C GLU A 102 -7.01 7.26 -14.66
N LEU A 103 -6.99 8.47 -14.12
CA LEU A 103 -8.10 8.99 -13.31
C LEU A 103 -8.95 9.89 -14.20
N ASN A 104 -10.15 9.44 -14.57
CA ASN A 104 -10.96 10.08 -15.61
C ASN A 104 -12.37 10.48 -15.18
N ARG A 105 -12.68 10.39 -13.88
CA ARG A 105 -13.99 10.74 -13.36
C ARG A 105 -13.92 11.20 -11.90
N ASN A 106 -14.46 12.39 -11.66
CA ASN A 106 -14.65 12.91 -10.31
C ASN A 106 -15.80 12.19 -9.60
N PRO A 107 -15.72 11.98 -8.28
CA PRO A 107 -16.84 11.49 -7.48
C PRO A 107 -18.05 12.42 -7.60
N GLN A 108 -19.27 11.87 -7.60
CA GLN A 108 -20.48 12.68 -7.58
C GLN A 108 -20.73 13.27 -6.18
N ASN A 109 -20.36 12.53 -5.14
CA ASN A 109 -20.45 13.00 -3.76
C ASN A 109 -19.19 12.63 -2.97
N PHE A 110 -18.43 13.65 -2.54
CA PHE A 110 -17.18 13.46 -1.81
C PHE A 110 -17.34 12.61 -0.54
N PHE A 111 -18.37 12.88 0.26
CA PHE A 111 -18.57 12.13 1.50
C PHE A 111 -18.89 10.65 1.21
N ALA A 112 -19.78 10.38 0.27
CA ALA A 112 -20.23 9.03 -0.04
C ALA A 112 -19.13 8.16 -0.69
N GLU A 113 -18.27 8.76 -1.52
CA GLU A 113 -17.34 8.04 -2.38
C GLU A 113 -15.86 8.20 -1.97
N VAL A 114 -15.48 9.30 -1.32
CA VAL A 114 -14.09 9.54 -0.89
C VAL A 114 -13.96 9.32 0.61
N GLU A 115 -14.72 10.04 1.43
CA GLU A 115 -14.59 9.97 2.90
C GLU A 115 -14.95 8.58 3.45
N GLN A 116 -16.00 7.96 2.88
CA GLN A 116 -16.42 6.60 3.24
C GLN A 116 -15.66 5.49 2.51
N SER A 117 -14.65 5.83 1.70
CA SER A 117 -13.80 4.81 1.08
C SER A 117 -12.98 4.03 2.13
N ALA A 118 -12.79 2.73 1.86
CA ALA A 118 -12.10 1.80 2.74
C ALA A 118 -11.12 0.92 1.95
N PHE A 119 -9.83 1.23 2.05
CA PHE A 119 -8.76 0.44 1.46
C PHE A 119 -8.12 -0.43 2.52
N ASN A 120 -8.21 -1.76 2.41
CA ASN A 120 -7.58 -2.69 3.33
C ASN A 120 -6.51 -3.50 2.60
N PRO A 121 -5.23 -3.47 3.03
CA PRO A 121 -4.18 -4.30 2.43
C PRO A 121 -4.52 -5.79 2.39
N ALA A 122 -5.32 -6.29 3.34
CA ALA A 122 -5.75 -7.68 3.36
C ALA A 122 -6.75 -8.06 2.25
N ASN A 123 -7.30 -7.08 1.52
CA ASN A 123 -8.20 -7.33 0.39
C ASN A 123 -7.36 -7.65 -0.87
N VAL A 124 -6.74 -8.82 -0.88
CA VAL A 124 -6.03 -9.36 -2.05
C VAL A 124 -6.96 -10.22 -2.92
N VAL A 125 -6.44 -10.69 -4.06
CA VAL A 125 -7.14 -11.54 -5.02
C VAL A 125 -6.24 -12.74 -5.37
N PRO A 126 -6.80 -13.89 -5.80
CA PRO A 126 -5.99 -15.03 -6.21
C PRO A 126 -4.89 -14.62 -7.20
N GLY A 127 -3.67 -15.07 -6.91
CA GLY A 127 -2.47 -14.69 -7.65
C GLY A 127 -1.68 -13.49 -7.07
N ILE A 128 -2.23 -12.76 -6.10
CA ILE A 128 -1.52 -11.72 -5.32
C ILE A 128 -1.69 -12.02 -3.84
N SER A 129 -0.59 -12.07 -3.09
CA SER A 129 -0.61 -12.32 -1.66
C SER A 129 0.46 -11.51 -0.92
N PHE A 130 0.66 -11.80 0.36
CA PHE A 130 1.49 -11.04 1.29
C PHE A 130 2.94 -11.54 1.31
N SER A 131 3.73 -10.93 2.18
CA SER A 131 5.10 -11.34 2.50
C SER A 131 5.32 -11.26 4.01
N PRO A 132 6.41 -11.82 4.56
CA PRO A 132 6.72 -11.74 5.99
C PRO A 132 7.24 -10.35 6.45
N ASP A 133 7.10 -9.30 5.64
CA ASP A 133 7.37 -7.92 6.08
C ASP A 133 6.55 -7.59 7.34
N LYS A 134 7.23 -7.36 8.46
CA LYS A 134 6.61 -7.14 9.78
C LYS A 134 5.62 -5.96 9.76
N MET A 135 5.92 -4.91 9.00
CA MET A 135 5.03 -3.75 8.87
C MET A 135 3.80 -4.08 8.04
N LEU A 136 3.94 -4.87 6.98
CA LEU A 136 2.79 -5.36 6.20
C LEU A 136 1.87 -6.22 7.07
N GLN A 137 2.45 -7.17 7.83
CA GLN A 137 1.70 -8.09 8.68
C GLN A 137 0.83 -7.35 9.71
N GLY A 138 1.33 -6.28 10.33
CA GLY A 138 0.53 -5.45 11.24
C GLY A 138 -0.64 -4.74 10.53
N ARG A 139 -0.45 -4.32 9.29
CA ARG A 139 -1.49 -3.65 8.49
C ARG A 139 -2.62 -4.60 8.06
N LEU A 140 -2.36 -5.90 7.93
CA LEU A 140 -3.39 -6.88 7.56
C LEU A 140 -4.54 -6.93 8.59
N PHE A 141 -4.22 -6.67 9.87
CA PHE A 141 -5.21 -6.52 10.93
C PHE A 141 -5.76 -5.09 11.02
N ALA A 142 -4.87 -4.11 11.11
CA ALA A 142 -5.20 -2.75 11.55
C ALA A 142 -6.25 -2.04 10.67
N TYR A 143 -6.23 -2.25 9.36
CA TYR A 143 -7.12 -1.52 8.45
C TYR A 143 -8.56 -1.96 8.57
N GLY A 144 -8.83 -3.27 8.53
CA GLY A 144 -10.18 -3.79 8.71
C GLY A 144 -10.74 -3.43 10.08
N ASP A 145 -9.91 -3.43 11.12
CA ASP A 145 -10.31 -3.01 12.46
C ASP A 145 -10.72 -1.54 12.53
N ALA A 146 -9.85 -0.64 12.06
CA ALA A 146 -10.13 0.79 12.02
C ALA A 146 -11.37 1.12 11.16
N GLN A 147 -11.56 0.40 10.05
CA GLN A 147 -12.71 0.61 9.15
C GLN A 147 -14.03 0.19 9.78
N ARG A 148 -14.06 -0.93 10.50
CA ARG A 148 -15.27 -1.35 11.25
C ARG A 148 -15.66 -0.32 12.30
N TYR A 149 -14.69 0.29 12.98
CA TYR A 149 -14.97 1.39 13.91
C TYR A 149 -15.44 2.66 13.19
N ARG A 150 -14.70 3.11 12.17
CA ARG A 150 -14.94 4.38 11.47
C ARG A 150 -16.23 4.39 10.65
N LEU A 151 -16.56 3.29 10.00
CA LEU A 151 -17.63 3.20 8.99
C LEU A 151 -18.75 2.19 9.36
N GLY A 152 -18.59 1.46 10.45
CA GLY A 152 -19.50 0.39 10.86
C GLY A 152 -19.17 -0.97 10.21
N VAL A 153 -19.63 -2.05 10.83
CA VAL A 153 -19.31 -3.43 10.41
C VAL A 153 -19.73 -3.75 8.97
N ASN A 154 -20.81 -3.13 8.49
CA ASN A 154 -21.37 -3.36 7.17
C ASN A 154 -20.88 -2.35 6.11
N HIS A 155 -19.74 -1.66 6.35
CA HIS A 155 -19.23 -0.61 5.45
C HIS A 155 -18.91 -1.09 4.02
N GLN A 156 -18.70 -2.39 3.82
CA GLN A 156 -18.52 -2.99 2.49
C GLN A 156 -19.79 -2.94 1.63
N HIS A 157 -20.96 -2.64 2.21
CA HIS A 157 -22.19 -2.37 1.45
C HIS A 157 -22.29 -0.92 0.96
N ILE A 158 -21.43 -0.01 1.42
CA ILE A 158 -21.35 1.36 0.87
C ILE A 158 -20.87 1.24 -0.58
N PRO A 159 -21.52 1.89 -1.58
CA PRO A 159 -21.30 1.60 -2.99
C PRO A 159 -19.84 1.67 -3.48
N VAL A 160 -19.02 2.58 -2.94
CA VAL A 160 -17.60 2.69 -3.33
C VAL A 160 -16.74 1.52 -2.83
N ASN A 161 -17.17 0.85 -1.76
CA ASN A 161 -16.47 -0.29 -1.15
C ASN A 161 -17.03 -1.64 -1.63
N ALA A 162 -18.18 -1.64 -2.31
CA ALA A 162 -18.85 -2.85 -2.73
C ALA A 162 -18.10 -3.55 -3.88
N PRO A 163 -17.93 -4.89 -3.82
CA PRO A 163 -17.34 -5.62 -4.93
C PRO A 163 -18.23 -5.54 -6.17
N ARG A 164 -17.60 -5.51 -7.35
CA ARG A 164 -18.30 -5.57 -8.66
C ARG A 164 -18.33 -6.98 -9.26
N CYS A 165 -17.96 -7.98 -8.47
CA CYS A 165 -18.02 -9.39 -8.79
C CYS A 165 -19.00 -10.10 -7.84
N PRO A 166 -19.39 -11.36 -8.11
CA PRO A 166 -20.23 -12.13 -7.20
C PRO A 166 -19.65 -12.17 -5.77
N VAL A 167 -20.49 -11.92 -4.77
CA VAL A 167 -20.11 -11.95 -3.35
C VAL A 167 -21.08 -12.83 -2.57
N HIS A 168 -20.51 -13.76 -1.80
CA HIS A 168 -21.25 -14.68 -0.93
C HIS A 168 -20.52 -14.83 0.42
N SER A 169 -20.46 -13.73 1.17
CA SER A 169 -19.47 -13.47 2.24
C SER A 169 -19.81 -13.99 3.64
N TYR A 170 -20.78 -14.91 3.80
CA TYR A 170 -21.23 -15.53 5.07
C TYR A 170 -21.81 -14.59 6.15
N HIS A 171 -21.22 -13.42 6.39
CA HIS A 171 -21.53 -12.51 7.50
C HIS A 171 -23.02 -12.11 7.57
N ARG A 172 -23.59 -12.12 8.78
CA ARG A 172 -25.01 -11.81 9.08
C ARG A 172 -25.15 -10.63 10.05
N ASP A 173 -26.32 -10.01 10.03
CA ASP A 173 -26.77 -8.95 10.93
C ASP A 173 -25.87 -7.69 10.92
N GLY A 174 -25.60 -7.11 12.09
CA GLY A 174 -24.82 -5.88 12.24
C GLY A 174 -25.62 -4.59 11.99
N ALA A 175 -25.08 -3.46 12.44
CA ALA A 175 -25.70 -2.16 12.24
C ALA A 175 -25.81 -1.80 10.75
N MET A 176 -26.89 -1.12 10.36
CA MET A 176 -27.15 -0.67 8.98
C MET A 176 -27.12 -1.81 7.94
N ARG A 177 -27.71 -2.97 8.28
CA ARG A 177 -27.85 -4.08 7.34
C ARG A 177 -28.99 -3.82 6.35
N VAL A 178 -28.64 -3.52 5.10
CA VAL A 178 -29.59 -3.02 4.06
C VAL A 178 -29.63 -3.87 2.79
N ASP A 179 -28.89 -4.96 2.73
CA ASP A 179 -28.70 -5.84 1.55
C ASP A 179 -29.65 -7.05 1.52
N GLY A 180 -30.56 -7.17 2.49
CA GLY A 180 -31.44 -8.33 2.67
C GLY A 180 -30.85 -9.46 3.53
N ASN A 181 -29.61 -9.34 4.01
CA ASN A 181 -29.00 -10.21 5.03
C ASN A 181 -29.01 -11.72 4.69
N PHE A 182 -28.85 -12.07 3.40
CA PHE A 182 -28.99 -13.42 2.87
C PHE A 182 -30.34 -14.11 3.15
N GLY A 183 -31.37 -13.34 3.52
CA GLY A 183 -32.73 -13.83 3.77
C GLY A 183 -32.77 -15.01 4.76
N SER A 184 -33.47 -16.07 4.37
CA SER A 184 -33.64 -17.29 5.17
C SER A 184 -32.52 -18.32 5.00
N THR A 185 -31.47 -18.01 4.24
CA THR A 185 -30.34 -18.95 4.04
C THR A 185 -29.75 -19.32 5.40
N LEU A 186 -29.50 -20.61 5.63
CA LEU A 186 -28.90 -21.08 6.89
C LEU A 186 -27.57 -20.36 7.17
N GLY A 187 -27.23 -20.19 8.43
CA GLY A 187 -26.06 -19.39 8.86
C GLY A 187 -24.88 -20.20 9.37
N TYR A 188 -24.70 -21.46 8.92
CA TYR A 188 -23.64 -22.34 9.42
C TYR A 188 -23.04 -23.22 8.30
N GLU A 189 -21.80 -23.65 8.51
CA GLU A 189 -21.05 -24.61 7.68
C GLU A 189 -20.23 -25.49 8.65
N PRO A 190 -20.09 -26.81 8.43
CA PRO A 190 -20.64 -27.60 7.32
C PRO A 190 -22.16 -27.82 7.42
N ASN A 191 -22.82 -27.91 6.26
CA ASN A 191 -24.26 -28.14 6.14
C ASN A 191 -24.58 -29.09 4.98
N ASN A 192 -25.81 -29.62 4.95
CA ASN A 192 -26.29 -30.56 3.93
C ASN A 192 -26.90 -29.89 2.69
N GLU A 193 -26.92 -28.55 2.61
CA GLU A 193 -27.45 -27.78 1.49
C GLU A 193 -26.36 -27.27 0.53
N GLY A 194 -25.08 -27.52 0.85
CA GLY A 194 -23.94 -27.03 0.07
C GLY A 194 -23.76 -25.51 0.13
N GLN A 195 -24.37 -24.85 1.13
CA GLN A 195 -24.21 -23.41 1.34
C GLN A 195 -22.84 -23.10 1.92
N TRP A 196 -22.28 -21.93 1.56
CA TRP A 196 -21.01 -21.42 2.09
C TRP A 196 -19.78 -22.28 1.78
N ALA A 197 -19.83 -23.08 0.70
CA ALA A 197 -18.73 -23.94 0.30
C ALA A 197 -17.42 -23.16 0.09
N GLU A 198 -16.33 -23.69 0.65
CA GLU A 198 -14.97 -23.21 0.39
C GLU A 198 -14.55 -23.50 -1.07
N GLN A 199 -13.51 -22.81 -1.52
CA GLN A 199 -12.99 -22.92 -2.89
C GLN A 199 -11.51 -23.31 -2.84
N PRO A 200 -11.19 -24.61 -2.66
CA PRO A 200 -9.82 -25.08 -2.44
C PRO A 200 -8.89 -24.88 -3.65
N ASP A 201 -9.45 -24.70 -4.85
CA ASP A 201 -8.70 -24.41 -6.08
C ASP A 201 -7.91 -23.08 -6.03
N PHE A 202 -8.22 -22.21 -5.06
CA PHE A 202 -7.50 -20.95 -4.82
C PHE A 202 -6.52 -21.01 -3.65
N ALA A 203 -6.22 -22.20 -3.11
CA ALA A 203 -5.27 -22.35 -2.02
C ALA A 203 -3.85 -21.93 -2.44
N GLU A 204 -3.21 -21.09 -1.62
CA GLU A 204 -1.82 -20.69 -1.80
C GLU A 204 -0.85 -21.83 -1.45
N PRO A 205 0.39 -21.85 -1.99
CA PRO A 205 1.38 -22.83 -1.58
C PRO A 205 1.80 -22.54 -0.13
N ALA A 206 2.23 -23.55 0.61
CA ALA A 206 2.79 -23.34 1.96
C ALA A 206 4.02 -22.42 1.90
N LEU A 207 4.28 -21.69 2.99
CA LEU A 207 5.52 -20.95 3.20
C LEU A 207 6.41 -21.75 4.16
N ASN A 208 7.66 -22.00 3.78
CA ASN A 208 8.61 -22.64 4.68
C ASN A 208 8.97 -21.69 5.83
N LEU A 209 9.02 -22.22 7.05
CA LEU A 209 9.35 -21.46 8.26
C LEU A 209 10.56 -22.10 8.94
N ASP A 210 11.42 -21.26 9.52
CA ASP A 210 12.57 -21.66 10.32
C ASP A 210 12.70 -20.77 11.57
N GLY A 211 13.26 -21.34 12.63
CA GLY A 211 13.41 -20.65 13.92
C GLY A 211 12.21 -20.79 14.87
N ALA A 212 12.43 -20.39 16.13
CA ALA A 212 11.39 -20.41 17.16
C ALA A 212 10.45 -19.20 17.05
N ALA A 213 9.23 -19.35 17.57
CA ALA A 213 8.33 -18.21 17.79
C ALA A 213 8.89 -17.32 18.92
N ALA A 214 9.36 -16.12 18.57
CA ALA A 214 9.97 -15.18 19.50
C ALA A 214 9.81 -13.72 19.02
N HIS A 215 10.13 -12.77 19.90
CA HIS A 215 10.28 -11.36 19.57
C HIS A 215 11.70 -11.09 19.05
N TRP A 216 11.97 -11.51 17.82
CA TRP A 216 13.28 -11.33 17.18
C TRP A 216 13.63 -9.86 17.00
N ASP A 217 14.79 -9.45 17.51
CA ASP A 217 15.31 -8.09 17.39
C ASP A 217 15.67 -7.81 15.93
N HIS A 218 15.06 -6.78 15.34
CA HIS A 218 15.36 -6.40 13.96
C HIS A 218 16.73 -5.73 13.82
N ARG A 219 17.34 -5.31 14.93
CA ARG A 219 18.64 -4.63 14.95
C ARG A 219 19.82 -5.55 14.67
N GLU A 220 19.58 -6.85 14.50
CA GLU A 220 20.57 -7.76 13.92
C GLU A 220 20.96 -7.33 12.50
N ASP A 221 20.05 -6.68 11.76
CA ASP A 221 20.38 -5.91 10.57
C ASP A 221 20.75 -4.47 10.98
N GLU A 222 22.05 -4.20 11.04
CA GLU A 222 22.61 -2.89 11.40
C GLU A 222 22.83 -1.97 10.20
N ASP A 223 22.41 -2.35 8.99
CA ASP A 223 22.57 -1.53 7.81
C ASP A 223 21.46 -0.46 7.70
N TYR A 224 21.65 0.62 8.45
CA TYR A 224 20.74 1.75 8.50
C TYR A 224 21.07 2.86 7.49
N PHE A 225 22.28 2.87 6.94
CA PHE A 225 22.85 4.07 6.29
C PHE A 225 23.35 3.86 4.87
N SER A 226 23.50 2.61 4.39
CA SER A 226 23.99 2.37 3.02
C SER A 226 23.07 3.01 1.97
N GLN A 227 21.77 2.67 2.00
CA GLN A 227 20.79 3.12 1.01
C GLN A 227 20.48 4.62 1.11
N PRO A 228 20.32 5.24 2.31
CA PRO A 228 20.27 6.69 2.41
C PRO A 228 21.52 7.37 1.82
N GLY A 229 22.70 6.80 2.04
CA GLY A 229 23.94 7.27 1.46
C GLY A 229 23.96 7.17 -0.07
N ASP A 230 23.46 6.07 -0.63
CA ASP A 230 23.33 5.90 -2.09
C ASP A 230 22.39 6.94 -2.69
N LEU A 231 21.24 7.17 -2.07
CA LEU A 231 20.29 8.20 -2.49
C LEU A 231 20.94 9.59 -2.46
N PHE A 232 21.64 9.95 -1.39
CA PHE A 232 22.33 11.24 -1.27
C PHE A 232 23.39 11.44 -2.37
N ARG A 233 24.15 10.37 -2.70
CA ARG A 233 25.16 10.40 -3.76
C ARG A 233 24.59 10.55 -5.17
N LEU A 234 23.32 10.19 -5.38
CA LEU A 234 22.61 10.39 -6.65
C LEU A 234 22.07 11.82 -6.83
N MET A 235 22.01 12.60 -5.74
CA MET A 235 21.53 13.99 -5.81
C MET A 235 22.55 14.91 -6.47
N THR A 236 22.05 15.88 -7.24
CA THR A 236 22.83 17.03 -7.68
C THR A 236 23.20 17.92 -6.49
N ALA A 237 24.23 18.78 -6.64
CA ALA A 237 24.64 19.70 -5.58
C ALA A 237 23.49 20.62 -5.11
N GLU A 238 22.62 21.04 -6.03
CA GLU A 238 21.42 21.83 -5.72
C GLU A 238 20.43 21.03 -4.85
N GLN A 239 20.14 19.78 -5.21
CA GLN A 239 19.26 18.91 -4.43
C GLN A 239 19.84 18.61 -3.04
N GLN A 240 21.16 18.43 -2.92
CA GLN A 240 21.82 18.26 -1.63
C GLN A 240 21.69 19.52 -0.77
N ALA A 241 21.86 20.71 -1.35
CA ALA A 241 21.67 21.97 -0.63
C ALA A 241 20.21 22.14 -0.16
N ILE A 242 19.23 21.79 -0.99
CA ILE A 242 17.81 21.78 -0.63
C ILE A 242 17.55 20.82 0.54
N LEU A 243 18.10 19.60 0.49
CA LEU A 243 18.01 18.63 1.58
C LEU A 243 18.55 19.20 2.89
N PHE A 244 19.74 19.80 2.85
CA PHE A 244 20.37 20.40 4.03
C PHE A 244 19.56 21.56 4.60
N ASP A 245 19.06 22.46 3.75
CA ASP A 245 18.25 23.60 4.19
C ASP A 245 16.93 23.16 4.82
N ASN A 246 16.20 22.24 4.17
CA ASN A 246 14.96 21.67 4.69
C ASN A 246 15.18 21.02 6.06
N THR A 247 16.20 20.16 6.19
CA THR A 247 16.54 19.49 7.45
C THR A 247 16.94 20.49 8.53
N ALA A 248 17.81 21.46 8.22
CA ALA A 248 18.28 22.44 9.20
C ALA A 248 17.14 23.33 9.73
N ARG A 249 16.25 23.78 8.84
CA ARG A 249 15.06 24.55 9.25
C ARG A 249 14.08 23.70 10.05
N ASN A 250 13.89 22.42 9.69
CA ASN A 250 13.02 21.51 10.44
C ASN A 250 13.55 21.22 11.86
N LEU A 251 14.88 21.16 12.03
CA LEU A 251 15.54 20.99 13.33
C LEU A 251 15.65 22.28 14.16
N ASN A 252 15.16 23.42 13.67
CA ASN A 252 15.16 24.66 14.42
C ASN A 252 14.31 24.54 15.69
N GLY A 253 14.85 24.98 16.83
CA GLY A 253 14.18 24.86 18.14
C GLY A 253 14.23 23.48 18.78
N VAL A 254 14.74 22.46 18.09
CA VAL A 254 14.95 21.11 18.65
C VAL A 254 16.17 21.11 19.61
N PRO A 255 16.12 20.42 20.77
CA PRO A 255 17.26 20.29 21.68
C PRO A 255 18.54 19.80 20.99
N ARG A 256 19.69 20.33 21.43
CA ARG A 256 20.97 20.15 20.74
C ARG A 256 21.39 18.68 20.66
N GLU A 257 21.16 17.92 21.72
CA GLU A 257 21.47 16.49 21.79
C GLU A 257 20.68 15.65 20.78
N ILE A 258 19.46 16.08 20.43
CA ILE A 258 18.64 15.43 19.41
C ILE A 258 19.14 15.82 18.01
N GLN A 259 19.49 17.09 17.80
CA GLN A 259 20.12 17.52 16.54
C GLN A 259 21.41 16.75 16.27
N LEU A 260 22.26 16.59 17.28
CA LEU A 260 23.52 15.85 17.19
C LEU A 260 23.33 14.35 16.95
N ARG A 261 22.17 13.77 17.28
CA ARG A 261 21.87 12.38 16.95
C ARG A 261 21.50 12.19 15.48
N HIS A 262 20.98 13.23 14.83
CA HIS A 262 20.63 13.21 13.41
C HIS A 262 21.84 13.47 12.51
N LEU A 263 22.73 14.39 12.92
CA LEU A 263 23.98 14.73 12.24
C LEU A 263 25.00 13.59 12.31
#